data_AF-A0A945SP82-F1
#
_entry.id   AF-A0A945SP82-F1
#
_cell.length_a   1.000
_cell.length_b   1.000
_cell.length_c   1.000
_cell.angle_alpha   90.00
_cell.angle_beta   90.00
_cell.angle_gamma   90.00
#
_symmetry.space_group_name_H-M   'P 1'
#
loop_
_entity.id
_entity.type
_entity.pdbx_description
1 polymer ?
#
loop_
_entity_poly.entity_id
_entity_poly.type
_entity_poly.pdbx_seq_one_letter_code
_entity_poly.pdbx_strand_id
1 'polypeptide(L)'
;MAETETPKTESAPPATPGAAENNISPEDASKALMTGAALLQRAWLQAAVNIGQAISKQQPVSHGAFDDLRRLREQVEELDRANTAITRISMAQAQMQADEATKN
;
A
#
# COMPACT_ATOMS: atom_id res chain seq x y z
N MET A 1 -6.03 -62.36 28.39
CA MET A 1 -4.81 -61.82 27.77
C MET A 1 -5.26 -60.74 26.79
N ALA A 2 -4.80 -59.48 27.03
CA ALA A 2 -4.85 -58.25 26.21
C ALA A 2 -6.24 -57.80 25.64
N GLU A 3 -6.81 -56.63 25.99
CA GLU A 3 -6.43 -55.24 25.59
C GLU A 3 -6.39 -55.09 24.06
N THR A 4 -7.07 -54.16 23.35
CA THR A 4 -7.37 -52.74 23.62
C THR A 4 -8.49 -52.21 22.70
N GLU A 5 -9.09 -51.12 23.17
CA GLU A 5 -10.12 -50.26 22.59
C GLU A 5 -9.70 -49.48 21.31
N THR A 6 -10.67 -49.30 20.39
CA THR A 6 -11.03 -48.11 19.55
C THR A 6 -9.92 -47.29 18.81
N PRO A 7 -10.20 -46.26 17.98
CA PRO A 7 -11.48 -45.76 17.45
C PRO A 7 -11.50 -45.52 15.93
N LYS A 8 -12.73 -45.39 15.45
CA LYS A 8 -13.18 -44.55 14.34
C LYS A 8 -12.39 -43.23 14.31
N THR A 9 -11.52 -43.03 13.33
CA THR A 9 -10.81 -41.76 13.15
C THR A 9 -11.79 -40.68 12.71
N GLU A 10 -12.15 -39.90 13.70
CA GLU A 10 -12.68 -38.55 13.64
C GLU A 10 -11.74 -37.63 12.83
N SER A 11 -12.35 -36.80 12.00
CA SER A 11 -11.91 -35.47 11.56
C SER A 11 -10.43 -35.22 11.28
N ALA A 12 -10.09 -35.11 9.99
CA ALA A 12 -9.25 -34.00 9.55
C ALA A 12 -10.14 -33.06 8.70
N PRO A 13 -10.49 -31.85 9.19
CA PRO A 13 -11.11 -30.83 8.35
C PRO A 13 -10.17 -30.46 7.18
N PRO A 14 -10.71 -29.96 6.05
CA PRO A 14 -9.90 -29.58 4.91
C PRO A 14 -8.85 -28.57 5.35
N ALA A 15 -7.59 -28.80 4.93
CA ALA A 15 -6.52 -27.84 5.09
C ALA A 15 -7.00 -26.48 4.58
N THR A 16 -7.32 -25.60 5.52
CA THR A 16 -7.75 -24.22 5.28
C THR A 16 -6.54 -23.36 5.57
N PRO A 17 -6.32 -22.37 4.69
CA PRO A 17 -5.26 -22.37 3.71
C PRO A 17 -3.91 -22.10 4.38
N GLY A 18 -2.83 -22.67 3.83
CA GLY A 18 -1.49 -22.12 4.09
C GLY A 18 -1.58 -20.62 3.88
N ALA A 19 -1.18 -19.84 4.89
CA ALA A 19 -1.20 -18.40 4.90
C ALA A 19 -0.82 -17.92 3.49
N ALA A 20 -1.79 -17.38 2.75
CA ALA A 20 -1.47 -16.58 1.60
C ALA A 20 -0.71 -15.41 2.20
N GLU A 21 0.62 -15.52 2.21
CA GLU A 21 1.48 -14.38 2.42
C GLU A 21 0.88 -13.28 1.54
N ASN A 22 0.51 -12.17 2.16
CA ASN A 22 0.06 -10.96 1.48
C ASN A 22 1.25 -10.34 0.72
N ASN A 23 1.88 -11.13 -0.14
CA ASN A 23 2.98 -10.76 -1.01
C ASN A 23 2.37 -10.05 -2.21
N ILE A 24 1.96 -8.80 -2.00
CA ILE A 24 1.74 -7.88 -3.12
C ILE A 24 3.06 -7.78 -3.88
N SER A 25 3.04 -8.03 -5.19
CA SER A 25 4.25 -7.89 -6.01
C SER A 25 4.72 -6.43 -5.96
N PRO A 26 6.03 -6.14 -6.07
CA PRO A 26 6.50 -4.76 -6.04
C PRO A 26 5.88 -3.88 -7.14
N GLU A 27 5.55 -4.48 -8.29
CA GLU A 27 4.84 -3.82 -9.38
C GLU A 27 3.40 -3.47 -9.00
N ASP A 28 2.67 -4.38 -8.34
CA ASP A 28 1.31 -4.14 -7.89
C ASP A 28 1.26 -3.14 -6.73
N ALA A 29 2.25 -3.17 -5.84
CA ALA A 29 2.43 -2.19 -4.77
C ALA A 29 2.69 -0.79 -5.34
N SER A 30 3.58 -0.69 -6.35
CA SER A 30 3.84 0.56 -7.06
C SER A 30 2.58 1.10 -7.76
N LYS A 31 1.83 0.25 -8.47
CA LYS A 31 0.56 0.63 -9.11
C LYS A 31 -0.48 1.13 -8.10
N ALA A 32 -0.64 0.42 -6.98
CA ALA A 32 -1.55 0.80 -5.91
C ALA A 32 -1.16 2.16 -5.30
N LEU A 33 0.13 2.37 -5.05
CA LEU A 33 0.67 3.64 -4.55
C LEU A 33 0.48 4.77 -5.55
N MET A 34 0.78 4.58 -6.84
CA MET A 34 0.55 5.61 -7.86
C MET A 34 -0.92 5.97 -7.97
N THR A 35 -1.81 4.98 -7.89
CA THR A 35 -3.26 5.22 -7.90
C THR A 35 -3.68 6.03 -6.68
N GLY A 36 -3.20 5.67 -5.48
CA GLY A 36 -3.44 6.43 -4.25
C GLY A 36 -2.88 7.85 -4.31
N ALA A 37 -1.67 8.03 -4.83
CA ALA A 37 -1.02 9.32 -4.99
C ALA A 37 -1.80 10.23 -5.95
N ALA A 38 -2.28 9.69 -7.08
CA ALA A 38 -3.11 10.45 -8.03
C ALA A 38 -4.43 10.91 -7.40
N LEU A 39 -5.08 10.07 -6.59
CA LEU A 39 -6.30 10.43 -5.87
C LEU A 39 -6.04 11.52 -4.82
N LEU A 40 -4.95 11.41 -4.06
CA LEU A 40 -4.55 12.41 -3.07
C LEU A 40 -4.17 13.74 -3.72
N GLN A 41 -3.45 13.72 -4.84
CA GLN A 41 -3.11 14.91 -5.60
C GLN A 41 -4.37 15.60 -6.14
N ARG A 42 -5.35 14.85 -6.63
CA ARG A 42 -6.65 15.39 -7.04
C ARG A 42 -7.39 16.02 -5.86
N ALA A 43 -7.40 15.37 -4.70
CA ALA A 43 -8.02 15.89 -3.49
C ALA A 43 -7.34 17.19 -3.02
N TRP A 44 -6.01 17.23 -3.05
CA TRP A 44 -5.21 18.42 -2.74
C TRP A 44 -5.54 19.60 -3.66
N LEU A 45 -5.55 19.38 -4.98
CA LEU A 45 -5.91 20.41 -5.96
C LEU A 45 -7.34 20.93 -5.74
N GLN A 46 -8.29 20.02 -5.50
CA GLN A 46 -9.67 20.42 -5.24
C GLN A 46 -9.79 21.24 -3.95
N ALA A 47 -9.09 20.86 -2.89
CA ALA A 47 -9.05 21.62 -1.64
C ALA A 47 -8.44 23.02 -1.85
N ALA A 48 -7.36 23.14 -2.61
CA ALA A 48 -6.74 24.43 -2.95
C ALA A 48 -7.71 25.33 -3.73
N VAL A 49 -8.42 24.78 -4.72
CA VAL A 49 -9.43 25.51 -5.49
C VAL A 49 -10.58 25.98 -4.59
N ASN A 50 -11.08 25.12 -3.69
CA ASN A 50 -12.17 25.46 -2.78
C ASN A 50 -11.76 26.62 -1.85
N ILE A 51 -10.54 26.59 -1.32
CA ILE A 51 -9.98 27.67 -0.49
C ILE A 51 -9.87 28.96 -1.31
N GLY A 52 -9.31 28.89 -2.52
CA GLY A 52 -9.18 30.06 -3.41
C GLY A 52 -10.55 30.68 -3.76
N GLN A 53 -11.57 29.86 -4.00
CA GLN A 53 -12.93 30.33 -4.25
C GLN A 53 -13.55 30.98 -3.01
N ALA A 54 -13.36 30.41 -1.82
CA ALA A 54 -13.85 31.00 -0.58
C ALA A 54 -13.23 32.39 -0.35
N ILE A 55 -11.91 32.52 -0.54
CA ILE A 55 -11.20 33.81 -0.46
C ILE A 55 -11.75 34.80 -1.48
N SER A 56 -11.90 34.37 -2.75
CA SER A 56 -12.43 35.20 -3.83
C SER A 56 -13.84 35.73 -3.53
N LYS A 57 -14.66 34.92 -2.88
CA LYS A 57 -16.04 35.27 -2.45
C LYS A 57 -16.09 35.99 -1.10
N GLN A 58 -14.94 36.33 -0.50
CA GLN A 58 -14.84 36.90 0.85
C GLN A 58 -15.55 36.04 1.92
N GLN A 59 -15.61 34.74 1.69
CA GLN A 59 -16.16 33.79 2.65
C GLN A 59 -15.09 33.43 3.69
N PRO A 60 -15.50 33.18 4.94
CA PRO A 60 -14.58 32.74 5.97
C PRO A 60 -13.99 31.38 5.60
N VAL A 61 -12.67 31.30 5.54
CA VAL A 61 -11.93 30.05 5.42
C VAL A 61 -11.62 29.55 6.83
N SER A 62 -11.93 28.29 7.11
CA SER A 62 -11.55 27.68 8.39
C SER A 62 -10.03 27.69 8.55
N HIS A 63 -9.53 28.02 9.74
CA HIS A 63 -8.10 28.04 10.02
C HIS A 63 -7.41 26.70 9.67
N GLY A 64 -8.10 25.59 9.96
CA GLY A 64 -7.60 24.24 9.64
C GLY A 64 -7.57 23.89 8.15
N ALA A 65 -8.22 24.65 7.28
CA ALA A 65 -8.28 24.32 5.85
C ALA A 65 -6.90 24.39 5.18
N PHE A 66 -6.05 25.34 5.60
CA PHE A 66 -4.67 25.43 5.10
C PHE A 66 -3.77 24.34 5.67
N ASP A 67 -4.00 23.94 6.94
CA ASP A 67 -3.28 22.82 7.55
C ASP A 67 -3.64 21.49 6.90
N ASP A 68 -4.92 21.26 6.60
CA ASP A 68 -5.38 20.09 5.87
C ASP A 68 -4.78 20.05 4.46
N LEU A 69 -4.72 21.20 3.79
CA LEU A 69 -4.08 21.32 2.47
C LEU A 69 -2.58 21.00 2.55
N ARG A 70 -1.88 21.48 3.59
CA ARG A 70 -0.47 21.15 3.82
C ARG A 70 -0.28 19.66 4.07
N ARG A 71 -1.14 19.06 4.90
CA ARG A 71 -1.07 17.63 5.24
C ARG A 71 -1.31 16.74 4.02
N LEU A 72 -2.28 17.09 3.16
CA LEU A 72 -2.51 16.36 1.90
C LEU A 72 -1.29 16.42 0.99
N ARG A 73 -0.62 17.58 0.89
CA ARG A 73 0.62 17.72 0.12
C ARG A 73 1.73 16.81 0.65
N GLU A 74 1.94 16.80 1.96
CA GLU A 74 2.96 15.98 2.61
C GLU A 74 2.73 14.48 2.37
N GLN A 75 1.46 14.05 2.39
CA GLN A 75 1.11 12.67 2.07
C GLN A 75 1.44 12.32 0.62
N VAL A 76 1.14 13.19 -0.35
CA VAL A 76 1.49 12.94 -1.76
C VAL A 76 3.00 12.79 -1.93
N GLU A 77 3.79 13.66 -1.30
CA GLU A 77 5.26 13.59 -1.38
C GLU A 77 5.82 12.32 -0.72
N GLU A 78 5.20 11.86 0.38
CA GLU A 78 5.60 10.61 1.03
C GLU A 78 5.28 9.39 0.16
N LEU A 79 4.13 9.37 -0.51
CA LEU A 79 3.81 8.29 -1.45
C LEU A 79 4.80 8.24 -2.62
N ASP A 80 5.23 9.40 -3.14
CA ASP A 80 6.22 9.46 -4.22
C ASP A 80 7.60 8.93 -3.77
N ARG A 81 8.03 9.30 -2.56
CA ARG A 81 9.22 8.74 -1.92
C ARG A 81 9.12 7.23 -1.74
N ALA A 82 8.01 6.73 -1.22
CA ALA A 82 7.77 5.30 -1.02
C ALA A 82 7.80 4.53 -2.35
N ASN A 83 7.17 5.09 -3.39
CA ASN A 83 7.16 4.49 -4.73
C ASN A 83 8.58 4.41 -5.34
N THR A 84 9.38 5.45 -5.16
CA THR A 84 10.79 5.45 -5.56
C THR A 84 11.59 4.38 -4.82
N ALA A 85 11.37 4.22 -3.51
CA ALA A 85 12.05 3.21 -2.70
C ALA A 85 11.69 1.78 -3.15
N ILE A 86 10.40 1.50 -3.37
CA ILE A 86 9.93 0.19 -3.85
C ILE A 86 10.54 -0.14 -5.21
N THR A 87 10.58 0.83 -6.13
CA THR A 87 11.20 0.64 -7.45
C THR A 87 12.67 0.26 -7.31
N ARG A 88 13.43 0.94 -6.43
CA ARG A 88 14.84 0.62 -6.19
C ARG A 88 15.03 -0.76 -5.58
N ILE A 89 14.19 -1.15 -4.61
CA ILE A 89 14.24 -2.48 -3.99
C ILE A 89 13.96 -3.56 -5.05
N SER A 90 12.99 -3.34 -5.92
CA SER A 90 12.63 -4.26 -7.00
C SER A 90 13.79 -4.46 -7.98
N MET A 91 14.45 -3.37 -8.38
CA MET A 91 15.64 -3.45 -9.26
C MET A 91 16.80 -4.18 -8.58
N ALA A 92 17.06 -3.91 -7.30
CA ALA A 92 18.10 -4.60 -6.54
C ALA A 92 17.82 -6.11 -6.42
N GLN A 93 16.56 -6.49 -6.17
CA GLN A 93 16.16 -7.90 -6.12
C GLN A 93 16.32 -8.59 -7.49
N ALA A 94 15.96 -7.92 -8.58
CA ALA A 94 16.16 -8.45 -9.93
C ALA A 94 17.65 -8.66 -10.26
N GLN A 95 18.52 -7.74 -9.84
CA GLN A 95 19.96 -7.87 -10.01
C GLN A 95 20.54 -9.04 -9.20
N MET A 96 20.14 -9.19 -7.94
CA MET A 96 20.59 -10.29 -7.08
C MET A 96 20.18 -11.65 -7.62
N GLN A 97 18.95 -11.78 -8.14
CA GLN A 97 18.49 -13.03 -8.78
C GLN A 97 19.28 -13.34 -10.07
N ALA A 98 19.64 -12.32 -10.86
CA ALA A 98 20.45 -12.51 -12.06
C ALA A 98 21.89 -12.95 -11.74
N ASP A 99 22.49 -12.39 -10.69
CA ASP A 99 23.82 -12.78 -10.20
C ASP A 99 23.84 -14.18 -9.59
N GLU A 100 22.75 -14.60 -8.93
CA GLU A 100 22.59 -15.95 -8.39
C GLU A 100 22.38 -16.99 -9.51
N ALA A 101 21.60 -16.65 -10.54
CA ALA A 101 21.35 -17.51 -11.71
C ALA A 101 22.59 -17.70 -12.62
N THR A 102 23.55 -16.78 -12.59
CA THR A 102 24.80 -16.89 -13.37
C THR A 102 25.93 -17.60 -12.62
N LYS A 103 25.73 -17.90 -11.33
CA LYS A 103 26.71 -18.59 -10.48
C LYS A 103 26.48 -20.10 -10.37
N ASN A 104 25.34 -20.59 -10.86
CA ASN A 104 25.01 -22.00 -11.07
C ASN A 104 25.25 -22.43 -12.51
#